data_AF-A0A919EC98-F1
#
_entry.id   AF-A0A919EC98-F1
#
_cell.length_a   1.000
_cell.length_b   1.000
_cell.length_c   1.000
_cell.angle_alpha   90.00
_cell.angle_beta   90.00
_cell.angle_gamma   90.00
#
_symmetry.space_group_name_H-M   'P 1'
#
loop_
_entity.id
_entity.type
_entity.pdbx_description
1 polymer ?
#
loop_
_entity_poly.entity_id
_entity_poly.type
_entity_poly.pdbx_seq_one_letter_code
_entity_poly.pdbx_strand_id
1 'polypeptide(L)'
;MTDTGKEQGGISIGSLTGGAVSQGDGSHAEDRSERIGSEPAGAAHGPVPQAADGGIAVHTMAGGAVAQGDRAAAVDASRRLLAVPDELLDAIGLLRREMADRPRAHGDGIDEVDGELADLQEEVRRTGRARRGRLARLRTLLNSGATAAGGLASAVAVVDGISQLLS
;
A
#
# COMPACT_ATOMS: atom_id res chain seq x y z
N MET A 1 40.82 31.52 -13.73
CA MET A 1 39.35 31.43 -13.56
C MET A 1 39.10 30.80 -12.21
N THR A 2 38.35 31.47 -11.35
CA THR A 2 37.82 30.88 -10.11
C THR A 2 36.58 30.09 -10.47
N ASP A 3 36.66 28.76 -10.43
CA ASP A 3 35.44 27.97 -10.33
C ASP A 3 34.86 28.20 -8.92
N THR A 4 33.73 28.88 -8.84
CA THR A 4 32.99 29.04 -7.59
C THR A 4 32.32 27.71 -7.30
N GLY A 5 33.07 26.82 -6.64
CA GLY A 5 32.59 25.51 -6.22
C GLY A 5 31.26 25.65 -5.52
N LYS A 6 30.20 25.15 -6.17
CA LYS A 6 28.84 25.29 -5.67
C LYS A 6 28.74 24.59 -4.32
N GLU A 7 28.26 25.31 -3.31
CA GLU A 7 27.68 24.74 -2.10
C GLU A 7 26.70 23.64 -2.55
N GLN A 8 27.06 22.38 -2.33
CA GLN A 8 26.21 21.28 -2.76
C GLN A 8 25.02 21.23 -1.81
N GLY A 9 23.78 21.36 -2.30
CA GLY A 9 22.63 21.39 -1.39
C GLY A 9 22.44 20.06 -0.65
N GLY A 10 22.41 20.09 0.68
CA GLY A 10 22.02 18.94 1.50
C GLY A 10 20.49 18.79 1.62
N ILE A 11 19.96 17.58 1.47
CA ILE A 11 18.53 17.30 1.70
C ILE A 11 18.27 17.20 3.20
N SER A 12 17.29 17.95 3.73
CA SER A 12 16.83 17.82 5.13
C SER A 12 15.33 17.52 5.17
N ILE A 13 14.92 16.39 5.76
CA ILE A 13 13.52 15.91 5.68
C ILE A 13 12.84 15.94 7.05
N GLY A 14 11.65 16.55 7.15
CA GLY A 14 10.88 16.66 8.40
C GLY A 14 10.22 15.34 8.85
N SER A 15 9.80 14.50 7.91
CA SER A 15 9.36 13.13 8.15
C SER A 15 9.48 12.41 6.80
N LEU A 16 10.26 11.33 6.72
CA LEU A 16 10.63 10.64 5.47
C LEU A 16 10.18 9.20 5.58
N THR A 17 9.00 8.85 5.13
CA THR A 17 8.26 8.10 6.11
C THR A 17 8.56 6.52 6.12
N GLY A 18 8.94 5.88 5.03
CA GLY A 18 9.16 4.43 4.78
C GLY A 18 9.02 4.02 3.29
N GLY A 19 10.07 4.11 2.46
CA GLY A 19 9.99 4.19 0.98
C GLY A 19 11.36 4.40 0.28
N ALA A 20 11.62 5.46 -0.52
CA ALA A 20 13.00 5.88 -0.92
C ALA A 20 13.18 7.36 -1.47
N VAL A 21 14.41 7.96 -1.47
CA VAL A 21 14.77 9.37 -1.89
C VAL A 21 16.28 9.54 -2.25
N SER A 22 16.67 10.26 -3.32
CA SER A 22 18.09 10.30 -3.82
C SER A 22 18.69 11.67 -4.30
N GLN A 23 20.03 11.93 -4.18
CA GLN A 23 20.81 13.12 -4.69
C GLN A 23 22.37 12.94 -4.60
N GLY A 24 23.25 13.45 -5.50
CA GLY A 24 24.76 13.28 -5.49
C GLY A 24 25.46 11.90 -5.84
N ASP A 25 25.94 11.68 -7.08
CA ASP A 25 26.88 10.62 -7.62
C ASP A 25 26.84 9.06 -7.41
N GLY A 26 25.74 8.42 -6.99
CA GLY A 26 25.21 7.29 -7.82
C GLY A 26 24.98 5.93 -7.16
N SER A 27 24.27 5.90 -6.04
CA SER A 27 23.97 4.71 -5.22
C SER A 27 22.64 4.00 -5.57
N HIS A 28 22.05 3.25 -4.65
CA HIS A 28 20.67 2.75 -4.77
C HIS A 28 20.10 2.49 -3.36
N ALA A 29 18.80 2.70 -3.15
CA ALA A 29 18.08 2.18 -1.99
C ALA A 29 16.76 1.54 -2.39
N GLU A 30 16.35 0.53 -1.64
CA GLU A 30 15.05 -0.09 -1.77
C GLU A 30 14.50 -0.53 -0.41
N ASP A 31 13.31 -0.05 -0.05
CA ASP A 31 12.50 -0.65 1.03
C ASP A 31 11.59 -1.74 0.42
N ARG A 32 11.47 -2.89 1.09
CA ARG A 32 10.51 -3.97 0.76
C ARG A 32 9.73 -4.48 1.98
N SER A 33 9.73 -3.72 3.07
CA SER A 33 9.27 -4.16 4.40
C SER A 33 7.77 -4.42 4.47
N GLU A 34 7.34 -5.49 5.14
CA GLU A 34 5.90 -5.66 5.46
C GLU A 34 5.58 -4.89 6.77
N ARG A 35 4.81 -3.80 6.63
CA ARG A 35 4.40 -2.87 7.70
C ARG A 35 2.98 -3.23 8.17
N ILE A 36 2.67 -3.12 9.46
CA ILE A 36 1.36 -3.55 10.02
C ILE A 36 0.62 -2.36 10.61
N GLY A 37 -0.66 -2.20 10.25
CA GLY A 37 -1.56 -1.17 10.81
C GLY A 37 -1.67 0.12 9.98
N SER A 38 -2.30 1.12 10.60
CA SER A 38 -2.56 2.45 10.04
C SER A 38 -1.28 3.30 9.89
N GLU A 39 -1.38 4.48 9.28
CA GLU A 39 -0.28 5.45 9.28
C GLU A 39 0.04 5.91 10.73
N PRO A 40 1.32 5.90 11.15
CA PRO A 40 1.75 6.66 12.33
C PRO A 40 1.41 8.15 12.18
N ALA A 41 0.39 8.59 12.92
CA ALA A 41 -0.10 9.95 12.86
C ALA A 41 0.93 10.96 13.41
N GLY A 42 1.08 12.09 12.73
CA GLY A 42 1.63 13.33 13.29
C GLY A 42 3.01 13.24 13.95
N ALA A 43 4.06 13.12 13.13
CA ALA A 43 5.45 13.28 13.57
C ALA A 43 5.64 14.55 14.44
N ALA A 44 6.28 14.39 15.60
CA ALA A 44 6.40 15.45 16.60
C ALA A 44 7.16 16.68 16.05
N HIS A 45 6.60 17.86 16.28
CA HIS A 45 7.18 19.12 15.84
C HIS A 45 8.42 19.48 16.68
N GLY A 46 9.59 19.39 16.04
CA GLY A 46 10.87 19.86 16.56
C GLY A 46 11.69 20.49 15.43
N PRO A 47 12.84 21.11 15.72
CA PRO A 47 13.68 21.71 14.69
C PRO A 47 14.29 20.62 13.80
N VAL A 48 14.02 20.71 12.49
CA VAL A 48 14.58 19.80 11.48
C VAL A 48 16.11 19.99 11.42
N PRO A 49 16.93 18.92 11.44
CA PRO A 49 18.37 19.03 11.38
C PRO A 49 18.80 19.55 10.00
N GLN A 50 19.73 20.49 9.96
CA GLN A 50 20.33 20.95 8.70
C GLN A 50 21.30 19.90 8.17
N ALA A 51 21.15 19.53 6.90
CA ALA A 51 22.10 18.69 6.20
C ALA A 51 23.34 19.49 5.77
N ALA A 52 24.51 18.87 5.94
CA ALA A 52 25.76 19.39 5.41
C ALA A 52 25.78 19.39 3.88
N ASP A 53 26.68 20.18 3.31
CA ASP A 53 26.82 20.33 1.86
C ASP A 53 26.96 18.97 1.15
N GLY A 54 25.99 18.65 0.29
CA GLY A 54 25.95 17.40 -0.47
C GLY A 54 25.57 16.18 0.36
N GLY A 55 24.89 16.30 1.50
CA GLY A 55 24.41 15.17 2.32
C GLY A 55 22.89 14.99 2.32
N ILE A 56 22.38 13.97 3.05
CA ILE A 56 20.95 13.77 3.33
C ILE A 56 20.74 13.58 4.85
N ALA A 57 19.75 14.29 5.42
CA ALA A 57 19.35 14.29 6.82
C ALA A 57 17.81 14.14 6.96
N VAL A 58 17.35 13.61 8.09
CA VAL A 58 15.95 13.16 8.30
C VAL A 58 15.53 13.36 9.76
N HIS A 59 14.24 13.63 10.01
CA HIS A 59 13.68 13.96 11.33
C HIS A 59 12.62 12.96 11.87
N THR A 60 11.83 12.21 11.07
CA THR A 60 10.84 11.18 11.54
C THR A 60 10.41 10.16 10.41
N MET A 61 9.60 9.07 10.66
CA MET A 61 9.37 7.93 9.71
C MET A 61 7.99 7.08 9.69
N ALA A 62 7.04 7.26 8.71
CA ALA A 62 5.93 6.35 8.13
C ALA A 62 5.86 5.79 6.58
N GLY A 63 5.82 6.56 5.42
CA GLY A 63 6.19 6.24 3.96
C GLY A 63 7.23 7.15 3.11
N GLY A 64 8.35 6.65 2.49
CA GLY A 64 9.67 7.33 2.08
C GLY A 64 11.07 6.87 2.71
N ALA A 65 12.22 6.74 2.02
CA ALA A 65 13.58 6.34 2.56
C ALA A 65 14.77 7.02 1.80
N VAL A 66 16.02 6.51 1.70
CA VAL A 66 17.21 7.34 1.22
C VAL A 66 18.34 6.63 0.42
N ALA A 67 18.91 7.24 -0.64
CA ALA A 67 20.18 6.87 -1.35
C ALA A 67 20.81 7.97 -2.26
N GLN A 68 22.03 8.46 -2.03
CA GLN A 68 22.65 9.53 -2.86
C GLN A 68 22.89 9.22 -4.38
N GLY A 69 22.29 9.94 -5.37
CA GLY A 69 23.05 10.36 -6.60
C GLY A 69 22.71 10.25 -8.11
N ASP A 70 23.75 10.58 -8.91
CA ASP A 70 23.85 10.48 -10.39
C ASP A 70 24.11 9.02 -10.79
N ARG A 71 23.15 8.40 -11.50
CA ARG A 71 22.88 6.94 -11.53
C ARG A 71 22.18 6.41 -10.28
N ALA A 72 21.82 7.23 -9.30
CA ALA A 72 21.13 6.72 -8.13
C ALA A 72 19.64 6.58 -8.29
N ALA A 73 19.12 5.60 -7.58
CA ALA A 73 17.71 5.33 -7.54
C ALA A 73 17.28 4.90 -6.13
N ALA A 74 15.96 4.85 -6.00
CA ALA A 74 15.24 4.89 -4.76
C ALA A 74 13.91 4.20 -5.04
N VAL A 75 13.68 3.03 -4.45
CA VAL A 75 12.49 2.20 -4.67
C VAL A 75 11.75 1.92 -3.36
N ASP A 76 10.41 1.89 -3.41
CA ASP A 76 9.59 1.33 -2.35
C ASP A 76 8.71 0.20 -2.90
N ALA A 77 8.88 -0.99 -2.34
CA ALA A 77 7.94 -2.11 -2.46
C ALA A 77 7.49 -2.61 -1.07
N SER A 78 7.52 -1.74 -0.06
CA SER A 78 6.96 -2.00 1.27
C SER A 78 5.45 -2.29 1.18
N ARG A 79 4.97 -3.20 2.01
CA ARG A 79 3.61 -3.75 1.93
C ARG A 79 2.88 -3.49 3.23
N ARG A 80 1.76 -2.78 3.18
CA ARG A 80 0.94 -2.55 4.37
C ARG A 80 -0.07 -3.68 4.57
N LEU A 81 0.05 -4.36 5.71
CA LEU A 81 -0.84 -5.42 6.18
C LEU A 81 -1.85 -4.85 7.17
N LEU A 82 -3.12 -5.15 6.94
CA LEU A 82 -4.23 -4.79 7.81
C LEU A 82 -4.78 -6.07 8.45
N ALA A 83 -5.16 -6.00 9.72
CA ALA A 83 -5.95 -7.07 10.34
C ALA A 83 -7.33 -7.10 9.69
N VAL A 84 -7.83 -8.30 9.39
CA VAL A 84 -9.16 -8.49 8.79
C VAL A 84 -10.09 -9.03 9.88
N PRO A 85 -11.25 -8.39 10.13
CA PRO A 85 -12.21 -8.85 11.13
C PRO A 85 -13.00 -10.06 10.61
N ASP A 86 -13.47 -10.91 11.52
CA ASP A 86 -14.16 -12.15 11.18
C ASP A 86 -15.47 -11.89 10.42
N GLU A 87 -16.16 -10.78 10.72
CA GLU A 87 -17.37 -10.34 10.02
C GLU A 87 -17.13 -10.10 8.52
N LEU A 88 -15.93 -9.63 8.14
CA LEU A 88 -15.56 -9.46 6.73
C LEU A 88 -15.21 -10.81 6.07
N LEU A 89 -14.64 -11.76 6.82
CA LEU A 89 -14.42 -13.13 6.32
C LEU A 89 -15.73 -13.88 6.08
N ASP A 90 -16.73 -13.69 6.95
CA ASP A 90 -18.07 -14.25 6.79
C ASP A 90 -18.83 -13.60 5.63
N ALA A 91 -18.73 -12.27 5.46
CA ALA A 91 -19.29 -11.57 4.30
C ALA A 91 -18.66 -12.06 2.98
N ILE A 92 -17.34 -12.21 2.92
CA ILE A 92 -16.63 -12.82 1.78
C ILE A 92 -17.08 -14.27 1.59
N GLY A 93 -17.22 -15.05 2.66
CA GLY A 93 -17.68 -16.44 2.63
C GLY A 93 -19.11 -16.60 2.12
N LEU A 94 -19.99 -15.64 2.41
CA LEU A 94 -21.35 -15.56 1.86
C LEU A 94 -21.33 -15.21 0.37
N LEU A 95 -20.62 -14.15 -0.01
CA LEU A 95 -20.50 -13.69 -1.39
C LEU A 95 -20.01 -14.81 -2.33
N ARG A 96 -18.99 -15.57 -1.93
CA ARG A 96 -18.49 -16.71 -2.71
C ARG A 96 -19.52 -17.83 -2.90
N ARG A 97 -20.41 -18.07 -1.93
CA ARG A 97 -21.53 -19.04 -2.08
C ARG A 97 -22.58 -18.52 -3.07
N GLU A 98 -23.01 -17.26 -2.90
CA GLU A 98 -23.96 -16.60 -3.81
C GLU A 98 -23.43 -16.49 -5.26
N MET A 99 -22.11 -16.46 -5.45
CA MET A 99 -21.44 -16.53 -6.75
C MET A 99 -21.24 -17.97 -7.29
N ALA A 100 -21.25 -18.99 -6.44
CA ALA A 100 -21.17 -20.40 -6.85
C ALA A 100 -22.51 -20.92 -7.36
N ASP A 101 -23.63 -20.48 -6.76
CA ASP A 101 -24.99 -20.84 -7.17
C ASP A 101 -25.45 -20.15 -8.48
N ARG A 102 -24.61 -19.31 -9.09
CA ARG A 102 -24.94 -18.53 -10.29
C ARG A 102 -24.39 -19.16 -11.58
N PRO A 103 -25.18 -19.18 -12.68
CA PRO A 103 -24.67 -19.55 -14.00
C PRO A 103 -23.53 -18.63 -14.43
N ARG A 104 -22.38 -19.22 -14.81
CA ARG A 104 -21.25 -18.50 -15.39
C ARG A 104 -21.53 -18.15 -16.85
N ALA A 105 -21.24 -16.92 -17.25
CA ALA A 105 -21.28 -16.44 -18.63
C ALA A 105 -19.92 -15.86 -19.02
N HIS A 106 -19.53 -16.01 -20.30
CA HIS A 106 -18.21 -15.58 -20.74
C HIS A 106 -18.05 -14.05 -20.62
N GLY A 107 -17.13 -13.61 -19.75
CA GLY A 107 -16.89 -12.19 -19.47
C GLY A 107 -17.74 -11.58 -18.35
N ASP A 108 -18.45 -12.38 -17.55
CA ASP A 108 -19.28 -11.90 -16.43
C ASP A 108 -18.51 -11.39 -15.18
N GLY A 109 -17.18 -11.52 -15.20
CA GLY A 109 -16.27 -11.13 -14.12
C GLY A 109 -16.34 -11.98 -12.85
N ILE A 110 -17.22 -12.99 -12.77
CA ILE A 110 -17.41 -13.80 -11.56
C ILE A 110 -16.14 -14.64 -11.28
N ASP A 111 -15.45 -15.10 -12.31
CA ASP A 111 -14.19 -15.87 -12.16
C ASP A 111 -13.03 -15.03 -11.58
N GLU A 112 -12.85 -13.77 -12.02
CA GLU A 112 -11.80 -12.88 -11.48
C GLU A 112 -12.11 -12.50 -10.02
N VAL A 113 -13.38 -12.19 -9.73
CA VAL A 113 -13.81 -11.85 -8.37
C VAL A 113 -13.70 -13.06 -7.44
N ASP A 114 -14.11 -14.27 -7.83
CA ASP A 114 -13.98 -15.45 -6.97
C ASP A 114 -12.51 -15.81 -6.72
N GLY A 115 -11.65 -15.63 -7.72
CA GLY A 115 -10.20 -15.79 -7.59
C GLY A 115 -9.61 -14.87 -6.52
N GLU A 116 -9.84 -13.55 -6.61
CA GLU A 116 -9.34 -12.58 -5.62
C GLU A 116 -9.97 -12.78 -4.22
N LEU A 117 -11.24 -13.20 -4.13
CA LEU A 117 -11.87 -13.57 -2.86
C LEU A 117 -11.27 -14.85 -2.25
N ALA A 118 -10.92 -15.85 -3.07
CA ALA A 118 -10.27 -17.08 -2.63
C ALA A 118 -8.86 -16.81 -2.10
N ASP A 119 -8.06 -16.09 -2.88
CA ASP A 119 -6.72 -15.63 -2.54
C ASP A 119 -6.72 -14.84 -1.22
N LEU A 120 -7.68 -13.93 -1.05
CA LEU A 120 -7.85 -13.14 0.17
C LEU A 120 -8.23 -14.02 1.37
N GLN A 121 -9.16 -14.97 1.20
CA GLN A 121 -9.50 -15.91 2.28
C GLN A 121 -8.31 -16.76 2.71
N GLU A 122 -7.46 -17.22 1.79
CA GLU A 122 -6.28 -18.00 2.15
C GLU A 122 -5.18 -17.13 2.79
N GLU A 123 -4.94 -15.92 2.26
CA GLU A 123 -4.02 -14.94 2.85
C GLU A 123 -4.38 -14.63 4.31
N VAL A 124 -5.67 -14.39 4.59
CA VAL A 124 -6.15 -14.09 5.94
C VAL A 124 -6.20 -15.35 6.82
N ARG A 125 -6.71 -16.50 6.37
CA ARG A 125 -6.71 -17.75 7.16
C ARG A 125 -5.31 -18.14 7.62
N ARG A 126 -4.28 -17.86 6.81
CA ARG A 126 -2.88 -18.16 7.11
C ARG A 126 -2.20 -17.12 8.01
N THR A 127 -2.72 -15.90 8.14
CA THR A 127 -1.98 -14.78 8.77
C THR A 127 -2.78 -13.82 9.66
N GLY A 128 -4.11 -13.94 9.71
CA GLY A 128 -5.04 -12.98 10.32
C GLY A 128 -5.09 -11.62 9.60
N ARG A 129 -4.48 -11.49 8.41
CA ARG A 129 -4.17 -10.21 7.78
C ARG A 129 -4.32 -10.25 6.26
N ALA A 130 -4.48 -9.08 5.66
CA ALA A 130 -4.48 -8.89 4.21
C ALA A 130 -3.68 -7.65 3.80
N ARG A 131 -3.08 -7.70 2.62
CA ARG A 131 -2.43 -6.55 1.96
C ARG A 131 -3.45 -5.48 1.60
N ARG A 132 -3.21 -4.23 2.07
CA ARG A 132 -4.02 -3.04 1.77
C ARG A 132 -4.24 -2.83 0.25
N GLY A 133 -3.24 -3.17 -0.57
CA GLY A 133 -3.35 -3.15 -2.03
C GLY A 133 -4.30 -4.19 -2.63
N ARG A 134 -4.37 -5.41 -2.07
CA ARG A 134 -5.35 -6.44 -2.50
C ARG A 134 -6.76 -6.03 -2.12
N LEU A 135 -6.96 -5.56 -0.88
CA LEU A 135 -8.24 -5.04 -0.43
C LEU A 135 -8.74 -3.90 -1.33
N ALA A 136 -7.87 -2.95 -1.68
CA ALA A 136 -8.19 -1.88 -2.63
C ALA A 136 -8.57 -2.39 -4.03
N ARG A 137 -7.81 -3.35 -4.59
CA ARG A 137 -8.13 -4.01 -5.88
C ARG A 137 -9.49 -4.70 -5.83
N LEU A 138 -9.74 -5.52 -4.81
CA LEU A 138 -11.00 -6.26 -4.66
C LEU A 138 -12.20 -5.31 -4.57
N ARG A 139 -12.09 -4.21 -3.83
CA ARG A 139 -13.14 -3.17 -3.79
C ARG A 139 -13.38 -2.57 -5.18
N THR A 140 -12.33 -2.31 -5.97
CA THR A 140 -12.48 -1.82 -7.34
C THR A 140 -13.16 -2.84 -8.25
N LEU A 141 -12.86 -4.15 -8.12
CA LEU A 141 -13.54 -5.21 -8.88
C LEU A 141 -15.02 -5.31 -8.52
N LEU A 142 -15.36 -5.35 -7.22
CA LEU A 142 -16.75 -5.43 -6.75
C LEU A 142 -17.58 -4.19 -7.10
N ASN A 143 -16.97 -2.99 -7.06
CA ASN A 143 -17.61 -1.76 -7.52
C ASN A 143 -17.61 -1.61 -9.06
N SER A 144 -16.95 -2.51 -9.80
CA SER A 144 -17.04 -2.50 -11.26
C SER A 144 -18.34 -3.20 -11.67
N GLY A 145 -19.31 -2.40 -12.13
CA GLY A 145 -20.62 -2.86 -12.61
C GLY A 145 -20.59 -3.73 -13.88
N ALA A 146 -19.40 -4.11 -14.33
CA ALA A 146 -19.20 -5.19 -15.31
C ALA A 146 -19.28 -6.58 -14.66
N THR A 147 -19.02 -6.69 -13.35
CA THR A 147 -19.14 -7.95 -12.61
C THR A 147 -20.60 -8.21 -12.23
N ALA A 148 -21.10 -9.42 -12.52
CA ALA A 148 -22.44 -9.81 -12.07
C ALA A 148 -22.57 -9.81 -10.53
N ALA A 149 -21.44 -9.95 -9.82
CA ALA A 149 -21.35 -9.92 -8.36
C ALA A 149 -21.79 -8.57 -7.74
N GLY A 150 -21.56 -7.44 -8.41
CA GLY A 150 -21.86 -6.10 -7.88
C GLY A 150 -23.33 -5.82 -7.53
N GLY A 151 -24.26 -6.68 -7.97
CA GLY A 151 -25.68 -6.63 -7.60
C GLY A 151 -26.08 -7.46 -6.37
N LEU A 152 -25.12 -8.05 -5.63
CA LEU A 152 -25.38 -8.85 -4.43
C LEU A 152 -25.30 -8.01 -3.15
N ALA A 153 -26.18 -8.26 -2.19
CA ALA A 153 -26.14 -7.61 -0.87
C ALA A 153 -24.85 -7.97 -0.09
N SER A 154 -24.35 -9.19 -0.27
CA SER A 154 -23.05 -9.63 0.26
C SER A 154 -21.87 -8.86 -0.35
N ALA A 155 -21.92 -8.50 -1.64
CA ALA A 155 -20.90 -7.68 -2.28
C ALA A 155 -20.83 -6.26 -1.68
N VAL A 156 -21.99 -5.66 -1.38
CA VAL A 156 -22.05 -4.37 -0.66
C VAL A 156 -21.41 -4.49 0.73
N ALA A 157 -21.77 -5.52 1.51
CA ALA A 157 -21.19 -5.74 2.83
C ALA A 157 -19.65 -5.93 2.80
N VAL A 158 -19.12 -6.62 1.77
CA VAL A 158 -17.67 -6.76 1.55
C VAL A 158 -17.04 -5.41 1.16
N VAL A 159 -17.67 -4.62 0.30
CA VAL A 159 -17.19 -3.27 -0.09
C VAL A 159 -17.15 -2.30 1.10
N ASP A 160 -18.16 -2.35 1.98
CA ASP A 160 -18.24 -1.52 3.18
C ASP A 160 -17.19 -1.93 4.22
N GLY A 161 -17.09 -3.23 4.53
CA GLY A 161 -16.09 -3.76 5.46
C GLY A 161 -14.65 -3.50 4.99
N ILE A 162 -14.39 -3.65 3.68
CA ILE A 162 -13.10 -3.23 3.10
C ILE A 162 -12.90 -1.72 3.26
N SER A 163 -13.92 -0.89 3.03
CA SER A 163 -13.77 0.57 3.12
C SER A 163 -13.48 1.05 4.54
N GLN A 164 -14.00 0.37 5.57
CA GLN A 164 -13.66 0.62 6.98
C GLN A 164 -12.23 0.20 7.35
N LEU A 165 -11.63 -0.77 6.65
CA LEU A 165 -10.20 -1.08 6.77
C LEU A 165 -9.30 -0.14 5.95
N LEU A 166 -9.88 0.57 4.98
CA LEU A 166 -9.14 1.46 4.08
C LEU A 166 -9.17 2.94 4.50
N SER A 167 -10.02 3.34 5.45
CA SER A 167 -9.93 4.64 6.13
C SER A 167 -8.68 4.69 7.02
#